data_AF-A0A4Y1ZPK9-F1
#
_entry.id   AF-A0A4Y1ZPK9-F1
#
_cell.length_a   1.000
_cell.length_b   1.000
_cell.length_c   1.000
_cell.angle_alpha   90.00
_cell.angle_beta   90.00
_cell.angle_gamma   90.00
#
_symmetry.space_group_name_H-M   'P 1'
#
loop_
_entity.id
_entity.type
_entity.pdbx_description
1 polymer ?
#
loop_
_entity_poly.entity_id
_entity_poly.type
_entity_poly.pdbx_seq_one_letter_code
_entity_poly.pdbx_strand_id
1 'polypeptide(L)'
;MSPEKVLRNLLLNKWQQDWDSDDNGREIFNILPKVTLTPASWSRESILFATGHGLFPSYLYRFRLHHSDICTCGEKGDRLHSATSCHMMLSYQFTKPSAENTQLWWKSVLSNNYQE
;
A
#
# COMPACT_ATOMS: atom_id res chain seq x y z
N MET A 1 14.25 -31.37 -15.56
CA MET A 1 13.56 -30.46 -14.61
C MET A 1 12.20 -31.08 -14.30
N SER A 2 11.75 -31.13 -13.04
CA SER A 2 10.45 -31.75 -12.69
C SER A 2 9.28 -31.02 -13.41
N PRO A 3 8.24 -31.73 -13.88
CA PRO A 3 7.02 -31.14 -14.45
C PRO A 3 6.40 -30.05 -13.55
N GLU A 4 6.43 -30.23 -12.24
CA GLU A 4 5.92 -29.26 -11.26
C GLU A 4 6.68 -27.93 -11.30
N LYS A 5 8.00 -27.98 -11.47
CA LYS A 5 8.85 -26.79 -11.55
C LYS A 5 8.60 -26.02 -12.84
N VAL A 6 8.33 -26.73 -13.94
CA VAL A 6 7.95 -26.11 -15.22
C VAL A 6 6.60 -25.40 -15.09
N LEU A 7 5.59 -26.07 -14.53
CA LEU A 7 4.27 -25.50 -14.31
C LEU A 7 4.32 -24.26 -13.40
N ARG A 8 5.06 -24.34 -12.29
CA ARG A 8 5.25 -23.23 -11.36
C ARG A 8 5.85 -22.00 -12.05
N ASN A 9 6.87 -22.17 -12.89
CA ASN A 9 7.48 -21.07 -13.62
C ASN A 9 6.54 -20.46 -14.66
N LEU A 10 5.74 -21.28 -15.36
CA LEU A 10 4.75 -20.80 -16.30
C LEU A 10 3.68 -19.94 -15.62
N LEU A 11 3.16 -20.39 -14.48
CA LEU A 11 2.17 -19.65 -13.71
C LEU A 11 2.73 -18.34 -13.15
N LEU A 12 3.96 -18.34 -12.64
CA LEU A 12 4.61 -17.13 -12.16
C LEU A 12 4.85 -16.12 -13.27
N ASN A 13 5.30 -16.56 -14.44
CA ASN A 13 5.50 -15.68 -15.59
C ASN A 13 4.17 -15.09 -16.07
N LYS A 14 3.12 -15.90 -16.13
CA LYS A 14 1.79 -15.40 -16.47
C LYS A 14 1.29 -14.37 -15.45
N TRP A 15 1.45 -14.65 -14.16
CA TRP A 15 1.05 -13.71 -13.12
C TRP A 15 1.86 -12.40 -13.20
N GLN A 16 3.15 -12.46 -13.48
CA GLN A 16 3.96 -11.26 -13.69
C GLN A 16 3.46 -10.44 -14.90
N GLN A 17 3.10 -11.08 -16.01
CA GLN A 17 2.57 -10.39 -17.19
C GLN A 17 1.24 -9.69 -16.89
N ASP A 18 0.35 -10.37 -16.18
CA ASP A 18 -0.92 -9.81 -15.74
C ASP A 18 -0.63 -8.61 -14.77
N TRP A 19 0.34 -8.75 -13.86
CA TRP A 19 0.74 -7.68 -12.93
C TRP A 19 1.35 -6.45 -13.62
N ASP A 20 2.17 -6.67 -14.65
CA ASP A 20 2.82 -5.62 -15.44
C ASP A 20 1.82 -4.82 -16.31
N SER A 21 0.68 -5.43 -16.68
CA SER A 21 -0.29 -4.85 -17.62
C SER A 21 -1.61 -4.39 -17.02
N ASP A 22 -1.96 -4.84 -15.80
CA ASP A 22 -3.17 -4.39 -15.10
C ASP A 22 -3.07 -2.89 -14.73
N ASP A 23 -4.20 -2.22 -14.56
CA ASP A 23 -4.29 -0.81 -14.14
C ASP A 23 -4.63 -0.67 -12.64
N ASN A 24 -5.14 -1.74 -12.01
CA ASN A 24 -5.46 -1.75 -10.59
C ASN A 24 -4.20 -1.93 -9.75
N GLY A 25 -4.13 -1.28 -8.59
CA GLY A 25 -3.02 -1.48 -7.66
C GLY A 25 -1.67 -0.91 -8.11
N ARG A 26 -1.63 0.05 -9.05
CA ARG A 26 -0.36 0.67 -9.52
C ARG A 26 0.47 1.28 -8.40
N GLU A 27 -0.17 1.77 -7.35
CA GLU A 27 0.56 2.27 -6.18
C GLU A 27 1.36 1.16 -5.49
N ILE A 28 0.81 -0.06 -5.40
CA ILE A 28 1.53 -1.24 -4.90
C ILE A 28 2.58 -1.70 -5.91
N PHE A 29 2.29 -1.64 -7.22
CA PHE A 29 3.26 -1.99 -8.27
C PHE A 29 4.56 -1.17 -8.15
N ASN A 30 4.45 0.12 -7.83
CA ASN A 30 5.62 0.98 -7.62
C ASN A 30 6.51 0.53 -6.44
N ILE A 31 5.97 -0.25 -5.51
CA ILE A 31 6.69 -0.77 -4.33
C ILE A 31 7.18 -2.20 -4.60
N LEU A 32 6.28 -3.07 -5.07
CA LEU A 32 6.49 -4.47 -5.40
C LEU A 32 6.23 -4.72 -6.89
N PRO A 33 7.18 -4.34 -7.78
CA PRO A 33 7.00 -4.49 -9.22
C PRO A 33 7.12 -5.97 -9.67
N LYS A 34 7.65 -6.84 -8.81
CA LYS A 34 7.83 -8.27 -9.11
C LYS A 34 6.96 -9.14 -8.24
N VAL A 35 6.21 -10.03 -8.87
CA VAL A 35 5.43 -11.04 -8.18
C VAL A 35 6.38 -12.10 -7.61
N THR A 36 6.04 -12.60 -6.43
CA THR A 36 6.82 -13.61 -5.73
C THR A 36 5.89 -14.50 -4.93
N LEU A 37 6.30 -15.74 -4.72
CA LEU A 37 5.60 -16.68 -3.84
C LEU A 37 6.02 -16.52 -2.38
N THR A 38 7.07 -15.75 -2.12
CA THR A 38 7.49 -15.39 -0.77
C THR A 38 6.66 -14.20 -0.31
N PRO A 39 5.86 -14.33 0.76
CA PRO A 39 5.11 -13.21 1.31
C PRO A 39 6.04 -12.07 1.71
N ALA A 40 5.60 -10.83 1.53
CA ALA A 40 6.30 -9.68 2.09
C ALA A 40 6.19 -9.71 3.62
N SER A 41 7.30 -9.41 4.32
CA SER A 41 7.37 -9.36 5.78
C SER A 41 6.73 -8.08 6.36
N TRP A 42 5.58 -7.65 5.84
CA TRP A 42 4.91 -6.43 6.25
C TRP A 42 3.98 -6.68 7.45
N SER A 43 3.91 -5.74 8.38
CA SER A 43 2.91 -5.77 9.46
C SER A 43 1.49 -5.61 8.90
N ARG A 44 0.49 -5.97 9.70
CA ARG A 44 -0.91 -5.81 9.33
C ARG A 44 -1.25 -4.34 9.02
N GLU A 45 -0.70 -3.43 9.79
CA GLU A 45 -0.87 -1.99 9.68
C GLU A 45 -0.25 -1.48 8.37
N SER A 46 0.96 -1.93 8.04
CA SER A 46 1.63 -1.61 6.78
C SER A 46 0.87 -2.15 5.56
N ILE A 47 0.30 -3.36 5.66
CA ILE A 47 -0.54 -3.93 4.59
C ILE A 47 -1.79 -3.08 4.37
N LEU A 48 -2.52 -2.75 5.44
CA LEU A 48 -3.71 -1.90 5.38
C LEU A 48 -3.36 -0.53 4.77
N PHE A 49 -2.29 0.11 5.25
CA PHE A 49 -1.82 1.38 4.74
C PHE A 49 -1.45 1.33 3.24
N ALA A 50 -0.62 0.35 2.85
CA ALA A 50 -0.16 0.19 1.46
C ALA A 50 -1.31 -0.06 0.49
N THR A 51 -2.29 -0.84 0.91
CA THR A 51 -3.47 -1.16 0.08
C THR A 51 -4.55 -0.07 0.12
N GLY A 52 -4.36 0.96 0.97
CA GLY A 52 -5.36 2.00 1.22
C GLY A 52 -6.61 1.46 1.93
N HIS A 53 -6.53 0.28 2.52
CA HIS A 53 -7.56 -0.30 3.37
C HIS A 53 -7.42 0.20 4.80
N GLY A 54 -8.54 0.40 5.49
CA GLY A 54 -8.53 0.80 6.90
C GLY A 54 -9.50 1.94 7.19
N LEU A 55 -9.34 2.56 8.35
CA LEU A 55 -10.19 3.66 8.82
C LEU A 55 -9.78 5.00 8.21
N PHE A 56 -9.53 5.03 6.91
CA PHE A 56 -9.32 6.27 6.16
C PHE A 56 -10.68 6.79 5.71
N PRO A 57 -11.06 8.05 6.00
CA PRO A 57 -12.32 8.63 5.56
C PRO A 57 -12.56 8.46 4.05
N SER A 58 -11.53 8.63 3.22
CA SER A 58 -11.64 8.45 1.77
C SER A 58 -11.95 7.00 1.37
N TYR A 59 -11.39 6.02 2.08
CA TYR A 59 -11.68 4.61 1.88
C TYR A 59 -13.13 4.30 2.26
N LEU A 60 -13.55 4.70 3.47
CA LEU A 60 -14.89 4.44 3.97
C LEU A 60 -15.97 5.12 3.11
N TYR A 61 -15.71 6.33 2.65
CA TYR A 61 -16.59 7.06 1.72
C TYR A 61 -16.74 6.32 0.39
N ARG A 62 -15.64 5.83 -0.20
CA ARG A 62 -15.67 5.07 -1.46
C ARG A 62 -16.56 3.82 -1.37
N PHE A 63 -16.57 3.15 -0.21
CA PHE A 63 -17.41 1.97 0.04
C PHE A 63 -18.78 2.29 0.65
N ARG A 64 -19.16 3.57 0.72
CA ARG A 64 -20.43 4.05 1.30
C ARG A 64 -20.64 3.61 2.76
N LEU A 65 -19.54 3.39 3.48
CA LEU A 65 -19.52 3.08 4.91
C LEU A 65 -19.45 4.36 5.77
N HIS A 66 -19.14 5.50 5.14
CA HIS A 66 -19.11 6.81 5.77
C HIS A 66 -19.66 7.88 4.81
N HIS A 67 -20.15 8.99 5.36
CA HIS A 67 -20.86 10.03 4.60
C HIS A 67 -19.94 11.06 3.93
N SER A 68 -18.66 11.10 4.29
CA SER A 68 -17.70 12.09 3.81
C SER A 68 -16.30 11.50 3.67
N ASP A 69 -15.53 11.95 2.68
CA ASP A 69 -14.10 11.65 2.53
C ASP A 69 -13.19 12.62 3.30
N ILE A 70 -13.78 13.55 4.06
CA ILE A 70 -13.08 14.54 4.86
C ILE A 70 -12.75 13.96 6.24
N CYS A 71 -11.51 14.19 6.70
CA CYS A 71 -11.04 13.87 8.03
C CYS A 71 -11.60 14.85 9.07
N THR A 72 -11.70 14.43 10.32
CA THR A 72 -12.14 15.27 11.45
C THR A 72 -11.33 16.56 11.60
N CYS A 73 -10.09 16.59 11.09
CA CYS A 73 -9.25 17.79 11.07
C CYS A 73 -9.62 18.81 9.99
N GLY A 74 -10.58 18.50 9.10
CA GLY A 74 -11.04 19.37 8.00
C GLY A 74 -10.39 19.13 6.64
N GLU A 75 -9.30 18.36 6.57
CA GLU A 75 -8.60 18.02 5.32
C GLU A 75 -9.13 16.72 4.69
N LYS A 76 -8.78 16.47 3.43
CA LYS A 76 -9.11 15.20 2.78
C LYS A 76 -8.51 14.02 3.57
N GLY A 77 -9.36 13.10 4.00
CA GLY A 77 -8.98 11.94 4.80
C GLY A 77 -8.42 10.80 3.96
N ASP A 78 -7.47 11.10 3.08
CA ASP A 78 -6.69 10.07 2.42
C ASP A 78 -5.57 9.51 3.31
N ARG A 79 -5.04 8.36 2.91
CA ARG A 79 -4.00 7.66 3.65
C ARG A 79 -2.75 8.50 3.86
N LEU A 80 -2.33 9.29 2.86
CA LEU A 80 -1.11 10.08 2.95
C LEU A 80 -1.29 11.21 3.97
N HIS A 81 -2.46 11.86 3.97
CA HIS A 81 -2.83 12.83 4.98
C HIS A 81 -2.77 12.22 6.38
N SER A 82 -3.45 11.09 6.58
CA SER A 82 -3.48 10.35 7.84
C SER A 82 -2.09 10.00 8.35
N ALA A 83 -1.17 9.59 7.47
CA ALA A 83 0.17 9.14 7.83
C ALA A 83 1.22 10.26 7.95
N THR A 84 0.95 11.49 7.51
CA THR A 84 2.02 12.52 7.44
C THR A 84 1.65 13.88 7.98
N SER A 85 0.35 14.17 8.14
CA SER A 85 -0.11 15.54 8.42
C SER A 85 -1.31 15.64 9.34
N CYS A 86 -2.03 14.54 9.59
CA CYS A 86 -3.14 14.57 10.52
C CYS A 86 -2.65 14.71 11.97
N HIS A 87 -2.85 15.90 12.55
CA HIS A 87 -2.52 16.19 13.94
C HIS A 87 -3.32 15.34 14.96
N MET A 88 -4.41 14.70 14.53
CA MET A 88 -5.19 13.77 15.36
C MET A 88 -4.66 12.32 15.31
N MET A 89 -3.81 11.99 14.34
CA MET A 89 -3.22 10.66 14.16
C MET A 89 -1.73 10.67 14.50
N LEU A 90 -1.39 11.15 15.70
CA LEU A 90 0.00 11.34 16.16
C LEU A 90 0.81 10.04 16.20
N SER A 91 0.17 8.88 16.37
CA SER A 91 0.85 7.58 16.44
C SER A 91 1.45 7.08 15.13
N TYR A 92 1.16 7.74 13.99
CA TYR A 92 1.59 7.31 12.66
C TYR A 92 2.22 8.44 11.83
N GLN A 93 2.77 9.48 12.46
CA GLN A 93 3.31 10.63 11.74
C GLN A 93 4.70 10.35 11.15
N PHE A 94 4.70 9.85 9.92
CA PHE A 94 5.88 9.82 9.07
C PHE A 94 6.14 11.20 8.47
N THR A 95 7.41 11.49 8.16
CA THR A 95 7.77 12.70 7.42
C THR A 95 7.10 12.68 6.05
N LYS A 96 6.38 13.76 5.70
CA LYS A 96 5.77 13.88 4.36
C LYS A 96 6.85 13.80 3.27
N PRO A 97 6.73 12.90 2.29
CA PRO A 97 7.70 12.84 1.21
C PRO A 97 7.57 14.04 0.27
N SER A 98 8.68 14.42 -0.37
CA SER A 98 8.62 15.24 -1.58
C SER A 98 8.01 14.41 -2.73
N ALA A 99 7.42 15.08 -3.72
CA ALA A 99 6.85 14.41 -4.89
C ALA A 99 7.86 13.45 -5.55
N GLU A 100 9.10 13.90 -5.70
CA GLU A 100 10.20 13.14 -6.31
C GLU A 100 10.60 11.89 -5.50
N ASN A 101 10.47 11.92 -4.17
CA ASN A 101 10.91 10.85 -3.29
C ASN A 101 9.77 9.93 -2.80
N THR A 102 8.57 10.09 -3.33
CA THR A 102 7.38 9.36 -2.86
C THR A 102 7.59 7.84 -2.91
N GLN A 103 8.20 7.31 -3.98
CA GLN A 103 8.43 5.86 -4.11
C GLN A 103 9.44 5.33 -3.07
N LEU A 104 10.54 6.05 -2.83
CA LEU A 104 11.55 5.67 -1.84
C LEU A 104 10.97 5.72 -0.43
N TRP A 105 10.14 6.73 -0.16
CA TRP A 105 9.44 6.86 1.10
C TRP A 105 8.49 5.68 1.34
N TRP A 106 7.69 5.28 0.35
CA TRP A 106 6.82 4.10 0.48
C TRP A 106 7.62 2.83 0.80
N LYS A 107 8.75 2.62 0.12
CA LYS A 107 9.63 1.48 0.43
C LYS A 107 10.13 1.55 1.87
N SER A 108 10.56 2.72 2.34
CA SER A 108 11.04 2.92 3.71
C SER A 108 9.95 2.64 4.75
N VAL A 109 8.76 3.20 4.58
CA VAL A 109 7.61 3.00 5.49
C VAL A 109 7.23 1.53 5.58
N LEU A 110 7.27 0.80 4.46
CA LEU A 110 6.85 -0.60 4.40
C LEU A 110 7.97 -1.59 4.75
N SER A 111 9.24 -1.20 4.63
CA SER A 111 10.38 -1.99 5.09
C SER A 111 10.70 -1.80 6.56
N ASN A 112 10.27 -0.68 7.15
CA ASN A 112 10.51 -0.40 8.56
C ASN A 112 9.57 -1.22 9.43
N ASN A 113 10.13 -2.26 10.03
CA ASN A 113 9.58 -2.90 11.22
C ASN A 113 9.74 -1.93 12.41
N TYR A 114 8.94 -0.86 12.47
CA TYR A 114 8.64 -0.29 13.78
C TYR A 114 7.69 -1.26 14.47
N GLN A 115 8.29 -2.32 15.03
CA GLN A 115 7.80 -2.88 16.27
C GLN A 115 7.96 -1.78 17.32
N GLU A 116 6.94 -1.63 18.15
CA GLU A 116 6.84 -0.70 19.28
C GLU A 116 8.15 -0.48 20.06
#